data_AF-A0A2V8GXH2-F1
#
_entry.id   AF-A0A2V8GXH2-F1
#
_cell.length_a   1.000
_cell.length_b   1.000
_cell.length_c   1.000
_cell.angle_alpha   90.00
_cell.angle_beta   90.00
_cell.angle_gamma   90.00
#
_symmetry.space_group_name_H-M   'P 1'
#
loop_
_entity.id
_entity.type
_entity.pdbx_description
1 polymer ?
#
loop_
_entity_poly.entity_id
_entity_poly.type
_entity_poly.pdbx_seq_one_letter_code
_entity_poly.pdbx_strand_id
1 'polypeptide(L)'
;MFHRFSFEQGYGVWLNSFVFDPDYLRNGKFYTVHDEETSLAGSSVPDNKNVPGLNPSTYVPTPMIGSPGQAVIEGVIVEWTDTNISNSTFEGTAREILRVQLTGRAHPTGEIIFNPTARPGGADWRIMYIGQGDSASGESKTPFRSNPQRLDTLLGKVLRIIPDPYEHVSTSTISDNGRYRIPNDNPFVSRPGARKEIWAYGFRNPHRLSWAVDPANAANTRLIVNSIGLHTWETINIIHKGANYGYSAREGNEIVKDDNTTGPLPPVDKILVYVHDTPTEESVVPTYPVAQYGHVPGGGDAIGTGYVYRGKAIPALQGKYVFTDITTGRIWYTDYKDMLAADDGNPKTMAQIHELKISWDNPNDSPDAGARIYDTMFPIVQAAYHARGGKDPDLPGRADVSGMGRADTRIAVDAAGELYVYTKTDGMIRQVVGAR
;
A
#
# COMPACT_ATOMS: atom_id res chain seq x y z
N MET A 1 -14.71 16.11 12.77
CA MET A 1 -13.32 15.82 13.17
C MET A 1 -12.37 16.52 12.22
N PHE A 2 -12.06 15.99 11.03
CA PHE A 2 -11.14 16.65 10.09
C PHE A 2 -11.91 17.56 9.12
N HIS A 3 -11.72 18.87 9.23
CA HIS A 3 -12.49 19.86 8.45
C HIS A 3 -12.10 19.91 6.98
N ARG A 4 -10.89 19.46 6.65
CA ARG A 4 -10.34 19.46 5.30
C ARG A 4 -10.32 18.06 4.68
N PHE A 5 -10.90 17.05 5.35
CA PHE A 5 -10.90 15.66 4.89
C PHE A 5 -11.38 15.56 3.44
N SER A 6 -10.59 14.92 2.58
CA SER A 6 -10.97 14.73 1.19
C SER A 6 -12.07 13.69 1.07
N PHE A 7 -13.15 14.07 0.40
CA PHE A 7 -14.25 13.21 0.01
C PHE A 7 -14.54 13.26 -1.50
N GLU A 8 -13.61 13.84 -2.26
CA GLU A 8 -13.72 13.95 -3.70
C GLU A 8 -13.41 12.62 -4.37
N GLN A 9 -13.97 12.42 -5.56
CA GLN A 9 -13.66 11.22 -6.33
C GLN A 9 -12.17 11.21 -6.72
N GLY A 10 -11.50 10.10 -6.43
CA GLY A 10 -10.08 9.91 -6.72
C GLY A 10 -9.65 8.45 -6.60
N TYR A 11 -8.45 8.14 -7.11
CA TYR A 11 -7.89 6.79 -7.04
C TYR A 11 -7.19 6.57 -5.70
N GLY A 12 -8.00 6.23 -4.71
CA GLY A 12 -7.56 5.86 -3.36
C GLY A 12 -7.41 7.03 -2.39
N VAL A 13 -8.15 8.13 -2.56
CA VAL A 13 -8.04 9.37 -1.75
C VAL A 13 -9.11 9.46 -0.67
N TRP A 14 -8.87 8.98 0.55
CA TRP A 14 -9.84 9.02 1.67
C TRP A 14 -9.09 8.78 2.99
N LEU A 15 -9.70 8.02 3.92
CA LEU A 15 -8.99 7.26 4.95
C LEU A 15 -8.32 6.04 4.28
N ASN A 16 -6.99 5.99 4.28
CA ASN A 16 -6.23 5.03 3.47
C ASN A 16 -5.72 3.86 4.28
N SER A 17 -5.31 4.10 5.52
CA SER A 17 -4.70 3.08 6.36
C SER A 17 -5.00 3.29 7.84
N PHE A 18 -5.00 2.18 8.58
CA PHE A 18 -5.12 2.10 10.02
C PHE A 18 -4.21 0.96 10.50
N VAL A 19 -3.39 1.20 11.52
CA VAL A 19 -2.55 0.15 12.10
C VAL A 19 -2.33 0.38 13.60
N PHE A 20 -2.41 -0.68 14.40
CA PHE A 20 -2.03 -0.63 15.80
C PHE A 20 -0.49 -0.57 15.94
N ASP A 21 0.01 0.17 16.92
CA ASP A 21 1.41 0.06 17.33
C ASP A 21 1.69 -1.39 17.78
N PRO A 22 2.88 -1.96 17.50
CA PRO A 22 3.25 -3.30 17.94
C PRO A 22 3.13 -3.52 19.47
N ASP A 23 3.16 -2.46 20.26
CA ASP A 23 2.98 -2.48 21.72
C ASP A 23 1.65 -1.83 22.17
N TYR A 24 0.63 -1.78 21.30
CA TYR A 24 -0.68 -1.16 21.58
C TYR A 24 -1.27 -1.58 22.93
N LEU A 25 -1.17 -2.86 23.28
CA LEU A 25 -1.70 -3.39 24.55
C LEU A 25 -1.05 -2.77 25.80
N ARG A 26 0.10 -2.09 25.66
CA ARG A 26 0.78 -1.38 26.75
C ARG A 26 0.73 0.14 26.57
N ASN A 27 0.84 0.63 25.34
CA ASN A 27 1.00 2.07 25.08
C ASN A 27 -0.27 2.76 24.55
N GLY A 28 -1.32 2.02 24.18
CA GLY A 28 -2.56 2.55 23.62
C GLY A 28 -2.40 3.24 22.26
N LYS A 29 -1.27 3.07 21.58
CA LYS A 29 -0.96 3.79 20.33
C LYS A 29 -1.46 3.09 19.08
N PHE A 30 -2.10 3.84 18.19
CA PHE A 30 -2.40 3.41 16.83
C PHE A 30 -2.24 4.56 15.86
N TYR A 31 -2.22 4.26 14.57
CA TYR A 31 -1.88 5.22 13.52
C TYR A 31 -2.91 5.18 12.39
N THR A 32 -3.22 6.35 11.84
CA THR A 32 -4.08 6.48 10.66
C THR A 32 -3.40 7.29 9.57
N VAL A 33 -3.82 7.05 8.33
CA VAL A 33 -3.49 7.90 7.18
C VAL A 33 -4.78 8.39 6.54
N HIS A 34 -4.92 9.70 6.37
CA HIS A 34 -6.01 10.30 5.62
C HIS A 34 -5.53 11.43 4.73
N ASP A 35 -6.35 11.78 3.74
CA ASP A 35 -6.07 12.91 2.84
C ASP A 35 -6.87 14.16 3.23
N GLU A 36 -6.26 15.33 3.06
CA GLU A 36 -6.89 16.63 3.24
C GLU A 36 -6.79 17.50 1.99
N GLU A 37 -7.86 18.17 1.60
CA GLU A 37 -7.92 19.08 0.45
C GLU A 37 -7.25 20.42 0.76
N THR A 38 -6.40 20.92 -0.15
CA THR A 38 -5.77 22.25 -0.03
C THR A 38 -6.76 23.38 -0.32
N SER A 39 -7.83 23.10 -1.06
CA SER A 39 -8.87 24.06 -1.44
C SER A 39 -9.94 24.27 -0.37
N LEU A 40 -10.13 23.31 0.54
CA LEU A 40 -11.13 23.41 1.59
C LEU A 40 -10.65 24.33 2.72
N ALA A 41 -11.46 25.33 3.05
CA ALA A 41 -11.25 26.15 4.23
C ALA A 41 -11.54 25.34 5.50
N GLY A 42 -10.71 25.48 6.53
CA GLY A 42 -10.94 24.80 7.81
C GLY A 42 -9.67 24.67 8.63
N SER A 43 -9.85 24.33 9.90
CA SER A 43 -8.73 24.01 10.78
C SER A 43 -8.08 22.69 10.35
N SER A 44 -6.74 22.63 10.41
CA SER A 44 -5.98 21.36 10.32
C SER A 44 -5.84 20.68 11.69
N VAL A 45 -6.34 21.31 12.76
CA VAL A 45 -6.55 20.67 14.07
C VAL A 45 -7.91 19.97 14.06
N PRO A 46 -7.99 18.67 14.41
CA PRO A 46 -9.26 17.96 14.46
C PRO A 46 -10.18 18.50 15.56
N ASP A 47 -11.48 18.58 15.27
CA ASP A 47 -12.52 18.76 16.28
C ASP A 47 -12.88 17.43 16.98
N ASN A 48 -13.56 17.53 18.12
CA ASN A 48 -14.10 16.39 18.87
C ASN A 48 -15.64 16.34 18.88
N LYS A 49 -16.31 17.03 17.94
CA LYS A 49 -17.78 17.17 17.94
C LYS A 49 -18.50 15.82 17.84
N ASN A 50 -17.98 14.92 17.00
CA ASN A 50 -18.55 13.59 16.77
C ASN A 50 -17.78 12.48 17.51
N VAL A 51 -16.69 12.82 18.20
CA VAL A 51 -15.89 11.89 19.00
C VAL A 51 -15.53 12.60 20.32
N PRO A 52 -16.47 12.72 21.27
CA PRO A 52 -16.27 13.54 22.47
C PRO A 52 -15.09 13.11 23.35
N GLY A 53 -14.68 11.83 23.28
CA GLY A 53 -13.52 11.30 23.99
C GLY A 53 -12.17 11.78 23.43
N LEU A 54 -12.14 12.39 22.24
CA LEU A 54 -10.92 13.01 21.71
C LEU A 54 -10.63 14.32 22.44
N ASN A 55 -9.43 14.42 22.99
CA ASN A 55 -8.82 15.67 23.42
C ASN A 55 -7.81 16.16 22.36
N PRO A 56 -8.18 17.17 21.54
CA PRO A 56 -7.28 17.72 20.53
C PRO A 56 -6.36 18.83 21.05
N SER A 57 -6.37 19.15 22.36
CA SER A 57 -5.69 20.34 22.91
C SER A 57 -4.18 20.37 22.68
N THR A 58 -3.56 19.21 22.48
CA THR A 58 -2.12 19.05 22.23
C THR A 58 -1.79 18.81 20.76
N TYR A 59 -2.80 18.79 19.88
CA TYR A 59 -2.60 18.55 18.45
C TYR A 59 -2.02 19.80 17.80
N VAL A 60 -0.85 19.62 17.17
CA VAL A 60 -0.17 20.67 16.41
C VAL A 60 0.04 20.14 15.00
N PRO A 61 -0.55 20.76 13.96
CA PRO A 61 -0.30 20.40 12.57
C PRO A 61 1.19 20.55 12.25
N THR A 62 1.73 19.61 11.49
CA THR A 62 3.12 19.64 11.07
C THR A 62 3.27 20.47 9.80
N PRO A 63 4.44 21.11 9.60
CA PRO A 63 4.75 21.71 8.30
C PRO A 63 4.63 20.66 7.18
N MET A 64 3.95 21.02 6.10
CA MET A 64 3.84 20.17 4.91
C MET A 64 5.23 19.96 4.28
N ILE A 65 5.58 18.72 4.00
CA ILE A 65 6.75 18.39 3.19
C ILE A 65 6.37 18.59 1.72
N GLY A 66 6.96 19.63 1.12
CA GLY A 66 6.69 20.01 -0.26
C GLY A 66 7.24 19.02 -1.28
N SER A 67 6.55 18.96 -2.43
CA SER A 67 6.91 18.15 -3.59
C SER A 67 6.92 19.01 -4.84
N PRO A 68 7.79 18.76 -5.84
CA PRO A 68 7.74 19.46 -7.11
C PRO A 68 6.36 19.33 -7.77
N GLY A 69 5.74 20.47 -8.10
CA GLY A 69 4.38 20.55 -8.61
C GLY A 69 3.45 21.37 -7.68
N GLN A 70 2.21 21.58 -8.12
CA GLN A 70 1.20 22.28 -7.32
C GLN A 70 0.63 21.34 -6.24
N ALA A 71 0.39 21.86 -5.04
CA ALA A 71 -0.31 21.13 -3.98
C ALA A 71 -1.81 21.03 -4.28
N VAL A 72 -2.34 19.80 -4.39
CA VAL A 72 -3.76 19.53 -4.63
C VAL A 72 -4.42 18.97 -3.38
N ILE A 73 -3.82 17.94 -2.79
CA ILE A 73 -4.22 17.36 -1.51
C ILE A 73 -2.98 17.14 -0.64
N GLU A 74 -3.18 16.82 0.63
CA GLU A 74 -2.14 16.54 1.61
C GLU A 74 -2.39 15.18 2.25
N GLY A 75 -1.42 14.28 2.22
CA GLY A 75 -1.48 13.03 2.96
C GLY A 75 -1.01 13.25 4.40
N VAL A 76 -1.82 12.84 5.38
CA VAL A 76 -1.60 13.12 6.80
C VAL A 76 -1.50 11.83 7.60
N ILE A 77 -0.38 11.65 8.31
CA ILE A 77 -0.18 10.54 9.25
C ILE A 77 -0.40 11.02 10.68
N VAL A 78 -1.32 10.40 11.38
CA VAL A 78 -1.69 10.75 12.77
C VAL A 78 -1.43 9.56 13.69
N GLU A 79 -0.73 9.82 14.80
CA GLU A 79 -0.69 8.94 15.97
C GLU A 79 -1.86 9.26 16.90
N TRP A 80 -2.54 8.24 17.37
CA TRP A 80 -3.58 8.31 18.38
C TRP A 80 -3.09 7.58 19.62
N THR A 81 -3.38 8.12 20.80
CA THR A 81 -3.09 7.45 22.07
C THR A 81 -4.39 7.29 22.82
N ASP A 82 -4.89 6.06 22.86
CA ASP A 82 -6.05 5.64 23.62
C ASP A 82 -5.71 5.51 25.10
N THR A 83 -6.43 6.24 25.94
CA THR A 83 -6.22 6.22 27.39
C THR A 83 -6.86 5.00 28.05
N ASN A 84 -7.74 4.28 27.36
CA ASN A 84 -8.39 3.08 27.87
C ASN A 84 -8.72 2.08 26.75
N ILE A 85 -7.74 1.24 26.43
CA ILE A 85 -7.82 0.20 25.39
C ILE A 85 -8.86 -0.92 25.64
N SER A 86 -9.53 -0.91 26.80
CA SER A 86 -10.59 -1.87 27.10
C SER A 86 -11.99 -1.40 26.67
N ASN A 87 -12.12 -0.11 26.30
CA ASN A 87 -13.38 0.46 25.85
C ASN A 87 -13.68 0.13 24.38
N SER A 88 -14.98 0.13 24.05
CA SER A 88 -15.46 0.01 22.67
C SER A 88 -15.48 1.34 21.90
N THR A 89 -15.22 2.45 22.60
CA THR A 89 -15.17 3.81 22.03
C THR A 89 -13.85 4.47 22.41
N PHE A 90 -13.23 5.14 21.44
CA PHE A 90 -11.97 5.85 21.65
C PHE A 90 -12.10 7.02 22.63
N GLU A 91 -11.18 7.10 23.58
CA GLU A 91 -10.92 8.27 24.41
C GLU A 91 -9.41 8.51 24.52
N GLY A 92 -8.95 9.74 24.29
CA GLY A 92 -7.53 10.03 24.35
C GLY A 92 -7.08 11.20 23.51
N THR A 93 -5.82 11.16 23.05
CA THR A 93 -5.18 12.28 22.33
C THR A 93 -4.75 11.88 20.93
N ALA A 94 -4.49 12.89 20.09
CA ALA A 94 -3.98 12.72 18.75
C ALA A 94 -2.76 13.62 18.51
N ARG A 95 -1.84 13.15 17.67
CA ARG A 95 -0.58 13.82 17.35
C ARG A 95 -0.24 13.63 15.88
N GLU A 96 -0.21 14.71 15.11
CA GLU A 96 0.26 14.65 13.72
C GLU A 96 1.77 14.32 13.67
N ILE A 97 2.13 13.32 12.85
CA ILE A 97 3.50 12.86 12.64
C ILE A 97 4.10 13.51 11.39
N LEU A 98 3.37 13.44 10.29
CA LEU A 98 3.87 13.76 8.95
C LEU A 98 2.72 14.26 8.08
N ARG A 99 3.00 15.33 7.31
CA ARG A 99 2.12 15.87 6.27
C ARG A 99 2.89 15.96 4.96
N VAL A 100 2.37 15.34 3.90
CA VAL A 100 3.03 15.24 2.59
C VAL A 100 2.21 15.96 1.52
N GLN A 101 2.85 16.84 0.75
CA GLN A 101 2.22 17.45 -0.41
C GLN A 101 1.99 16.42 -1.52
N LEU A 102 0.75 16.31 -1.98
CA LEU A 102 0.35 15.49 -3.12
C LEU A 102 -0.07 16.41 -4.29
N THR A 103 0.43 16.09 -5.49
CA THR A 103 0.23 16.83 -6.74
C THR A 103 -1.05 16.48 -7.51
N GLY A 104 -1.88 15.57 -6.99
CA GLY A 104 -3.06 15.03 -7.66
C GLY A 104 -3.90 14.14 -6.74
N ARG A 105 -5.11 13.77 -7.21
CA ARG A 105 -6.08 12.95 -6.45
C ARG A 105 -6.01 11.46 -6.78
N ALA A 106 -4.81 10.95 -6.97
CA ALA A 106 -4.58 9.55 -7.30
C ALA A 106 -3.25 9.12 -6.70
N HIS A 107 -3.17 7.89 -6.18
CA HIS A 107 -1.95 7.34 -5.56
C HIS A 107 -1.45 8.21 -4.39
N PRO A 108 -2.28 8.42 -3.34
CA PRO A 108 -1.87 9.20 -2.20
C PRO A 108 -0.93 8.42 -1.27
N THR A 109 -0.71 8.96 -0.07
CA THR A 109 -0.10 8.21 1.03
C THR A 109 -0.99 7.02 1.37
N GLY A 110 -0.48 5.82 1.19
CA GLY A 110 -1.23 4.57 1.29
C GLY A 110 -0.98 3.83 2.60
N GLU A 111 -0.65 2.54 2.46
CA GLU A 111 -0.48 1.59 3.55
C GLU A 111 0.63 2.00 4.53
N ILE A 112 0.36 1.86 5.83
CA ILE A 112 1.37 1.93 6.90
C ILE A 112 1.41 0.63 7.69
N ILE A 113 2.60 0.04 7.83
CA ILE A 113 2.77 -1.25 8.55
C ILE A 113 4.05 -1.30 9.38
N PHE A 114 4.04 -2.22 10.35
CA PHE A 114 5.21 -2.62 11.12
C PHE A 114 5.60 -4.05 10.80
N ASN A 115 6.87 -4.41 11.01
CA ASN A 115 7.31 -5.79 10.90
C ASN A 115 6.70 -6.66 12.02
N PRO A 116 5.84 -7.64 11.71
CA PRO A 116 5.14 -8.45 12.72
C PRO A 116 6.08 -9.41 13.46
N THR A 117 7.30 -9.61 12.97
CA THR A 117 8.31 -10.48 13.59
C THR A 117 9.27 -9.72 14.49
N ALA A 118 9.29 -8.39 14.42
CA ALA A 118 10.11 -7.57 15.31
C ALA A 118 9.65 -7.73 16.77
N ARG A 119 10.59 -7.58 17.71
CA ARG A 119 10.38 -7.76 19.16
C ARG A 119 11.03 -6.61 19.93
N PRO A 120 10.54 -6.28 21.14
CA PRO A 120 11.12 -5.22 21.97
C PRO A 120 12.65 -5.30 22.06
N GLY A 121 13.33 -4.17 21.85
CA GLY A 121 14.79 -4.07 21.82
C GLY A 121 15.47 -4.52 20.52
N GLY A 122 14.71 -5.09 19.57
CA GLY A 122 15.21 -5.43 18.24
C GLY A 122 15.37 -4.20 17.34
N ALA A 123 16.28 -4.27 16.37
CA ALA A 123 16.61 -3.14 15.48
C ALA A 123 15.43 -2.63 14.63
N ASP A 124 14.43 -3.48 14.38
CA ASP A 124 13.24 -3.14 13.58
C ASP A 124 11.95 -3.00 14.42
N TRP A 125 12.08 -3.05 15.75
CA TRP A 125 10.96 -2.90 16.68
C TRP A 125 10.32 -1.53 16.53
N ARG A 126 9.00 -1.47 16.30
CA ARG A 126 8.25 -0.21 16.15
C ARG A 126 8.82 0.74 15.07
N ILE A 127 9.44 0.20 14.03
CA ILE A 127 9.79 0.94 12.82
C ILE A 127 8.65 0.80 11.80
N MET A 128 8.11 1.94 11.37
CA MET A 128 7.00 2.03 10.44
C MET A 128 7.50 2.13 9.00
N TYR A 129 6.91 1.32 8.12
CA TYR A 129 7.08 1.39 6.68
C TYR A 129 5.82 1.98 6.05
N ILE A 130 5.99 2.89 5.09
CA ILE A 130 4.90 3.67 4.49
C ILE A 130 4.96 3.52 2.98
N GLY A 131 3.87 3.08 2.36
CA GLY A 131 3.68 3.17 0.91
C GLY A 131 3.25 4.57 0.52
N GLN A 132 4.09 5.31 -0.19
CA GLN A 132 3.78 6.66 -0.66
C GLN A 132 3.64 6.64 -2.18
N GLY A 133 2.42 6.80 -2.69
CA GLY A 133 2.18 6.91 -4.13
C GLY A 133 2.79 8.17 -4.73
N ASP A 134 2.88 8.16 -6.06
CA ASP A 134 3.47 9.23 -6.85
C ASP A 134 2.57 10.44 -7.02
N SER A 135 1.34 10.38 -6.52
CA SER A 135 0.35 11.43 -6.69
C SER A 135 -0.02 11.72 -8.16
N ALA A 136 -0.03 10.69 -9.03
CA ALA A 136 -0.19 10.79 -10.49
C ALA A 136 0.86 11.66 -11.18
N SER A 137 2.02 11.83 -10.54
CA SER A 137 3.12 12.58 -11.16
C SER A 137 3.71 11.84 -12.34
N GLY A 138 3.96 10.54 -12.26
CA GLY A 138 4.67 9.77 -13.27
C GLY A 138 3.97 9.65 -14.62
N GLU A 139 2.66 9.86 -14.67
CA GLU A 139 1.87 9.88 -15.91
C GLU A 139 1.71 11.29 -16.51
N SER A 140 2.16 12.33 -15.80
CA SER A 140 2.09 13.73 -16.23
C SER A 140 3.01 14.03 -17.43
N LYS A 141 2.69 15.10 -18.16
CA LYS A 141 3.52 15.68 -19.25
C LYS A 141 4.29 16.93 -18.79
N THR A 142 4.31 17.22 -17.50
CA THR A 142 5.02 18.37 -16.91
C THR A 142 6.34 17.92 -16.27
N PRO A 143 7.24 18.86 -15.88
CA PRO A 143 8.53 18.51 -15.29
C PRO A 143 8.48 17.69 -13.99
N PHE A 144 7.34 17.65 -13.29
CA PHE A 144 7.19 16.82 -12.10
C PHE A 144 6.98 15.32 -12.41
N ARG A 145 6.94 14.92 -13.69
CA ARG A 145 6.88 13.52 -14.13
C ARG A 145 7.92 12.61 -13.47
N SER A 146 9.09 13.16 -13.16
CA SER A 146 10.20 12.43 -12.56
C SER A 146 10.10 12.25 -11.05
N ASN A 147 9.06 12.76 -10.36
CA ASN A 147 8.91 12.65 -8.91
C ASN A 147 9.13 11.23 -8.34
N PRO A 148 8.64 10.13 -8.96
CA PRO A 148 8.98 8.76 -8.53
C PRO A 148 10.48 8.47 -8.45
N GLN A 149 11.27 9.06 -9.36
CA GLN A 149 12.73 8.90 -9.48
C GLN A 149 13.53 9.91 -8.66
N ARG A 150 12.95 11.07 -8.37
CA ARG A 150 13.60 12.14 -7.58
C ARG A 150 13.72 11.76 -6.11
N LEU A 151 14.86 12.05 -5.50
CA LEU A 151 15.10 11.80 -4.08
C LEU A 151 14.78 13.00 -3.18
N ASP A 152 14.49 14.18 -3.72
CA ASP A 152 14.12 15.40 -2.96
C ASP A 152 12.62 15.51 -2.60
N THR A 153 11.83 14.51 -2.98
CA THR A 153 10.40 14.37 -2.66
C THR A 153 10.10 12.98 -2.08
N LEU A 154 8.99 12.88 -1.33
CA LEU A 154 8.49 11.63 -0.80
C LEU A 154 7.62 10.85 -1.79
N LEU A 155 7.24 11.43 -2.93
CA LEU A 155 6.29 10.81 -3.88
C LEU A 155 6.88 9.60 -4.60
N GLY A 156 6.13 8.50 -4.70
CA GLY A 156 6.52 7.27 -5.41
C GLY A 156 7.60 6.46 -4.68
N LYS A 157 7.45 6.30 -3.37
CA LYS A 157 8.47 5.74 -2.46
C LYS A 157 7.88 4.71 -1.51
N VAL A 158 8.75 3.85 -0.99
CA VAL A 158 8.56 3.24 0.33
C VAL A 158 9.40 4.07 1.32
N LEU A 159 8.76 4.57 2.37
CA LEU A 159 9.44 5.32 3.44
C LEU A 159 9.64 4.42 4.66
N ARG A 160 10.64 4.74 5.48
CA ARG A 160 10.93 4.05 6.75
C ARG A 160 11.25 5.07 7.84
N ILE A 161 10.39 5.12 8.86
CA ILE A 161 10.50 6.06 9.99
C ILE A 161 10.25 5.36 11.32
N ILE A 162 10.68 5.97 12.41
CA ILE A 162 10.32 5.58 13.77
C ILE A 162 9.30 6.61 14.28
N PRO A 163 7.99 6.28 14.34
CA PRO A 163 6.94 7.25 14.64
C PRO A 163 7.02 7.81 16.08
N ASP A 164 7.53 7.01 17.01
CA ASP A 164 7.72 7.40 18.41
C ASP A 164 9.08 8.10 18.61
N PRO A 165 9.11 9.40 18.95
CA PRO A 165 10.38 10.15 19.06
C PRO A 165 11.28 9.71 20.21
N TYR A 166 10.78 8.85 21.11
CA TYR A 166 11.52 8.30 22.24
C TYR A 166 12.11 6.91 21.97
N GLU A 167 11.75 6.27 20.85
CA GLU A 167 12.32 4.99 20.43
C GLU A 167 13.60 5.19 19.61
N HIS A 168 14.51 4.21 19.66
CA HIS A 168 15.73 4.17 18.83
C HIS A 168 16.62 5.41 18.91
N VAL A 169 16.69 6.10 20.05
CA VAL A 169 17.38 7.39 20.20
C VAL A 169 18.85 7.36 19.78
N SER A 170 19.57 6.26 20.06
CA SER A 170 21.00 6.10 19.73
C SER A 170 21.28 5.67 18.28
N THR A 171 20.27 5.17 17.57
CA THR A 171 20.39 4.59 16.21
C THR A 171 19.62 5.39 15.17
N SER A 172 19.13 6.58 15.52
CA SER A 172 18.33 7.43 14.66
C SER A 172 18.55 8.90 14.97
N THR A 173 18.08 9.76 14.07
CA THR A 173 18.09 11.23 14.24
C THR A 173 16.66 11.75 14.27
N ILE A 174 16.37 12.78 15.07
CA ILE A 174 15.04 13.42 15.05
C ILE A 174 14.79 14.07 13.68
N SER A 175 13.57 13.94 13.15
CA SER A 175 13.16 14.57 11.90
C SER A 175 13.18 16.09 12.00
N ASP A 176 13.22 16.78 10.85
CA ASP A 176 13.25 18.24 10.79
C ASP A 176 12.02 18.88 11.45
N ASN A 177 10.86 18.21 11.43
CA ASN A 177 9.64 18.67 12.11
C ASN A 177 9.59 18.32 13.61
N GLY A 178 10.55 17.54 14.13
CA GLY A 178 10.64 17.17 15.54
C GLY A 178 9.63 16.11 16.00
N ARG A 179 8.91 15.45 15.09
CA ARG A 179 7.76 14.58 15.43
C ARG A 179 8.03 13.09 15.31
N TYR A 180 9.08 12.68 14.62
CA TYR A 180 9.45 11.27 14.48
C TYR A 180 10.96 11.17 14.32
N ARG A 181 11.49 9.96 14.27
CA ARG A 181 12.91 9.72 14.04
C ARG A 181 13.16 9.03 12.72
N ILE A 182 14.31 9.31 12.15
CA ILE A 182 14.81 8.74 10.91
C ILE A 182 15.93 7.78 11.26
N PRO A 183 15.80 6.46 10.99
CA PRO A 183 16.89 5.51 11.23
C PRO A 183 18.18 5.96 10.54
N ASN A 184 19.30 5.93 11.28
CA ASN A 184 20.61 6.36 10.74
C ASN A 184 21.13 5.40 9.65
N ASP A 185 20.53 4.22 9.52
CA ASP A 185 20.84 3.28 8.47
C ASP A 185 19.93 3.41 7.25
N ASN A 186 19.02 4.40 7.16
CA ASN A 186 18.29 4.63 5.91
C ASN A 186 19.25 4.93 4.74
N PRO A 187 18.99 4.45 3.52
CA PRO A 187 19.95 4.44 2.42
C PRO A 187 20.39 5.82 1.92
N PHE A 188 19.59 6.86 2.16
CA PHE A 188 19.84 8.20 1.61
C PHE A 188 20.16 9.26 2.67
N VAL A 189 20.40 8.86 3.93
CA VAL A 189 20.65 9.81 5.04
C VAL A 189 21.86 10.73 4.82
N SER A 190 22.88 10.22 4.10
CA SER A 190 24.12 10.92 3.82
C SER A 190 24.14 11.58 2.44
N ARG A 191 23.08 11.45 1.65
CA ARG A 191 22.99 12.04 0.31
C ARG A 191 22.45 13.47 0.41
N PRO A 192 23.24 14.49 0.05
CA PRO A 192 22.77 15.88 0.07
C PRO A 192 21.53 16.07 -0.80
N GLY A 193 20.54 16.82 -0.30
CA GLY A 193 19.29 17.11 -1.00
C GLY A 193 18.25 15.98 -1.00
N ALA A 194 18.62 14.75 -0.64
CA ALA A 194 17.67 13.65 -0.55
C ALA A 194 16.83 13.70 0.73
N ARG A 195 15.59 13.21 0.63
CA ARG A 195 14.72 12.92 1.77
C ARG A 195 15.22 11.67 2.48
N LYS A 196 15.53 11.83 3.76
CA LYS A 196 16.21 10.81 4.58
C LYS A 196 15.25 9.69 5.01
N GLU A 197 13.96 9.91 4.86
CA GLU A 197 12.88 8.97 5.11
C GLU A 197 12.80 7.85 4.06
N ILE A 198 13.38 8.06 2.87
CA ILE A 198 13.28 7.12 1.75
C ILE A 198 14.02 5.81 2.09
N TRP A 199 13.29 4.69 1.98
CA TRP A 199 13.83 3.32 2.05
C TRP A 199 14.02 2.71 0.66
N ALA A 200 13.06 2.92 -0.23
CA ALA A 200 13.11 2.50 -1.63
C ALA A 200 12.31 3.49 -2.49
N TYR A 201 12.57 3.53 -3.80
CA TYR A 201 11.99 4.53 -4.69
C TYR A 201 11.67 3.99 -6.09
N GLY A 202 11.00 4.80 -6.90
CA GLY A 202 10.65 4.42 -8.28
C GLY A 202 9.35 3.63 -8.36
N PHE A 203 8.34 3.97 -7.56
CA PHE A 203 7.00 3.39 -7.62
C PHE A 203 5.99 4.36 -8.22
N ARG A 204 4.97 3.83 -8.90
CA ARG A 204 3.75 4.58 -9.24
C ARG A 204 2.85 4.67 -8.02
N ASN A 205 2.35 3.52 -7.59
CA ASN A 205 1.46 3.42 -6.46
C ASN A 205 1.80 2.15 -5.66
N PRO A 206 2.68 2.23 -4.65
CA PRO A 206 2.96 1.12 -3.74
C PRO A 206 1.76 0.97 -2.78
N HIS A 207 0.60 0.60 -3.34
CA HIS A 207 -0.71 0.69 -2.70
C HIS A 207 -0.84 -0.24 -1.49
N ARG A 208 -0.25 -1.44 -1.55
CA ARG A 208 -0.28 -2.41 -0.45
C ARG A 208 1.10 -2.91 -0.14
N LEU A 209 1.45 -2.82 1.14
CA LEU A 209 2.64 -3.40 1.73
C LEU A 209 2.22 -4.60 2.57
N SER A 210 3.01 -5.66 2.55
CA SER A 210 2.85 -6.78 3.48
C SER A 210 4.20 -7.38 3.86
N TRP A 211 4.27 -7.98 5.04
CA TRP A 211 5.45 -8.74 5.45
C TRP A 211 5.25 -10.21 5.10
N ALA A 212 6.04 -10.69 4.15
CA ALA A 212 6.18 -12.10 3.86
C ALA A 212 7.04 -12.72 4.96
N VAL A 213 6.38 -13.22 6.01
CA VAL A 213 7.03 -14.00 7.06
C VAL A 213 7.36 -15.36 6.48
N ASP A 214 8.65 -15.64 6.30
CA ASP A 214 9.11 -16.91 5.76
C ASP A 214 8.66 -18.06 6.69
N PRO A 215 7.84 -19.02 6.20
CA PRO A 215 7.39 -20.16 6.99
C PRO A 215 8.54 -21.04 7.49
N ALA A 216 9.69 -21.06 6.80
CA ALA A 216 10.86 -21.83 7.20
C ALA A 216 11.69 -21.11 8.27
N ASN A 217 11.74 -19.79 8.26
CA ASN A 217 12.45 -18.99 9.25
C ASN A 217 11.89 -17.57 9.35
N ALA A 218 11.14 -17.29 10.42
CA ALA A 218 10.56 -15.95 10.63
C ALA A 218 11.59 -14.81 10.73
N ALA A 219 12.87 -15.10 11.00
CA ALA A 219 13.93 -14.08 10.96
C ALA A 219 14.24 -13.61 9.52
N ASN A 220 13.87 -14.38 8.50
CA ASN A 220 14.05 -14.08 7.07
C ASN A 220 12.81 -13.42 6.45
N THR A 221 12.06 -12.64 7.24
CA THR A 221 10.87 -11.93 6.73
C THR A 221 11.28 -10.86 5.72
N ARG A 222 10.53 -10.76 4.61
CA ARG A 222 10.73 -9.77 3.54
C ARG A 222 9.54 -8.82 3.46
N LEU A 223 9.79 -7.54 3.20
CA LEU A 223 8.74 -6.59 2.86
C LEU A 223 8.38 -6.77 1.39
N ILE A 224 7.09 -6.91 1.09
CA ILE A 224 6.54 -7.04 -0.26
C ILE A 224 5.70 -5.81 -0.55
N VAL A 225 5.78 -5.31 -1.79
CA VAL A 225 4.88 -4.28 -2.32
C VAL A 225 4.12 -4.84 -3.51
N ASN A 226 2.80 -4.77 -3.44
CA ASN A 226 1.94 -4.88 -4.59
C ASN A 226 1.72 -3.46 -5.13
N SER A 227 2.25 -3.19 -6.33
CA SER A 227 2.20 -1.85 -6.94
C SER A 227 1.30 -1.83 -8.17
N ILE A 228 0.39 -0.85 -8.18
CA ILE A 228 -0.53 -0.63 -9.30
C ILE A 228 0.18 0.10 -10.43
N GLY A 229 0.13 -0.50 -11.62
CA GLY A 229 0.71 0.04 -12.86
C GLY A 229 -0.10 1.19 -13.44
N LEU A 230 0.37 1.77 -14.53
CA LEU A 230 -0.34 2.84 -15.23
C LEU A 230 -1.37 2.28 -16.21
N HIS A 231 -0.91 1.56 -17.23
CA HIS A 231 -1.75 1.06 -18.32
C HIS A 231 -1.50 -0.41 -18.67
N THR A 232 -0.47 -1.03 -18.11
CA THR A 232 0.01 -2.30 -18.63
C THR A 232 0.24 -3.33 -17.55
N TRP A 233 0.95 -3.01 -16.48
CA TRP A 233 1.46 -4.03 -15.56
C TRP A 233 1.14 -3.77 -14.10
N GLU A 234 0.41 -4.71 -13.52
CA GLU A 234 0.33 -4.88 -12.08
C GLU A 234 1.53 -5.70 -11.57
N THR A 235 2.17 -5.28 -10.47
CA THR A 235 3.46 -5.86 -10.06
C THR A 235 3.52 -6.27 -8.59
N ILE A 236 4.26 -7.34 -8.32
CA ILE A 236 4.65 -7.80 -6.97
C ILE A 236 6.17 -7.67 -6.85
N ASN A 237 6.62 -6.95 -5.83
CA ASN A 237 8.03 -6.58 -5.65
C ASN A 237 8.52 -6.98 -4.26
N ILE A 238 9.68 -7.64 -4.19
CA ILE A 238 10.41 -7.84 -2.93
C ILE A 238 11.23 -6.58 -2.65
N ILE A 239 11.06 -5.98 -1.48
CA ILE A 239 11.63 -4.67 -1.17
C ILE A 239 13.03 -4.75 -0.58
N HIS A 240 13.97 -4.20 -1.32
CA HIS A 240 15.37 -4.00 -0.93
C HIS A 240 15.70 -2.56 -0.55
N LYS A 241 16.64 -2.43 0.40
CA LYS A 241 17.17 -1.15 0.88
C LYS A 241 17.83 -0.37 -0.26
N GLY A 242 17.36 0.86 -0.49
CA GLY A 242 17.93 1.79 -1.48
C GLY A 242 17.60 1.47 -2.94
N ALA A 243 16.83 0.40 -3.20
CA ALA A 243 16.52 -0.04 -4.54
C ALA A 243 15.59 0.92 -5.29
N ASN A 244 15.75 0.94 -6.61
CA ASN A 244 14.96 1.71 -7.56
C ASN A 244 14.07 0.76 -8.37
N TYR A 245 12.75 0.89 -8.29
CA TYR A 245 11.77 0.03 -8.99
C TYR A 245 11.33 0.60 -10.34
N GLY A 246 12.02 1.66 -10.80
CA GLY A 246 12.06 2.06 -12.19
C GLY A 246 10.99 3.03 -12.65
N TYR A 247 9.81 3.05 -12.04
CA TYR A 247 8.75 3.99 -12.42
C TYR A 247 9.18 5.44 -12.16
N SER A 248 8.91 6.42 -13.02
CA SER A 248 8.09 6.41 -14.24
C SER A 248 8.85 6.13 -15.54
N ALA A 249 10.09 5.64 -15.45
CA ALA A 249 10.87 5.25 -16.63
C ALA A 249 10.66 3.78 -17.03
N ARG A 250 10.19 2.94 -16.11
CA ARG A 250 9.76 1.55 -16.33
C ARG A 250 8.39 1.30 -15.72
N GLU A 251 7.66 0.37 -16.31
CA GLU A 251 6.42 -0.18 -15.78
C GLU A 251 6.50 -1.69 -15.95
N GLY A 252 6.55 -2.41 -14.83
CA GLY A 252 6.95 -3.81 -14.85
C GLY A 252 8.32 -3.98 -15.52
N ASN A 253 8.40 -4.99 -16.39
CA ASN A 253 9.60 -5.31 -17.18
C ASN A 253 9.63 -4.62 -18.55
N GLU A 254 9.11 -3.38 -18.65
CA GLU A 254 9.05 -2.61 -19.88
C GLU A 254 9.47 -1.15 -19.67
N ILE A 255 9.98 -0.50 -20.71
CA ILE A 255 10.22 0.96 -20.69
C ILE A 255 8.89 1.70 -20.76
N VAL A 256 8.79 2.85 -20.10
CA VAL A 256 7.69 3.79 -20.28
C VAL A 256 8.17 4.95 -21.16
N LYS A 257 7.46 5.21 -22.25
CA LYS A 257 7.77 6.30 -23.19
C LYS A 257 7.11 7.61 -22.74
N ASP A 258 7.53 8.71 -23.37
CA ASP A 258 6.99 10.06 -23.09
C ASP A 258 5.48 10.17 -23.34
N ASP A 259 4.90 9.32 -24.19
CA ASP A 259 3.47 9.25 -24.46
C ASP A 259 2.68 8.37 -23.48
N ASN A 260 3.33 7.78 -22.47
CA ASN A 260 2.81 6.77 -21.52
C ASN A 260 2.56 5.38 -22.12
N THR A 261 3.00 5.10 -23.34
CA THR A 261 3.01 3.73 -23.87
C THR A 261 4.23 2.96 -23.38
N THR A 262 4.13 1.63 -23.33
CA THR A 262 5.24 0.77 -22.97
C THR A 262 6.01 0.23 -24.19
N GLY A 263 7.19 -0.34 -23.95
CA GLY A 263 8.00 -0.98 -24.98
C GLY A 263 9.09 -1.89 -24.40
N PRO A 264 9.84 -2.60 -25.26
CA PRO A 264 10.87 -3.52 -24.79
C PRO A 264 12.00 -2.79 -24.06
N LEU A 265 12.56 -3.43 -23.03
CA LEU A 265 13.74 -2.94 -22.34
C LEU A 265 14.95 -2.82 -23.28
N PRO A 266 15.83 -1.82 -23.07
CA PRO A 266 17.09 -1.75 -23.80
C PRO A 266 18.00 -2.93 -23.41
N PRO A 267 19.00 -3.28 -24.25
CA PRO A 267 19.96 -4.35 -23.92
C PRO A 267 20.70 -4.15 -22.60
N VAL A 268 20.91 -2.89 -22.22
CA VAL A 268 21.48 -2.48 -20.93
C VAL A 268 20.51 -1.51 -20.28
N ASP A 269 19.77 -1.99 -19.30
CA ASP A 269 18.74 -1.21 -18.61
C ASP A 269 19.32 -0.45 -17.42
N LYS A 270 19.48 0.87 -17.60
CA LYS A 270 20.03 1.78 -16.58
C LYS A 270 19.20 3.04 -16.46
N ILE A 271 19.05 3.53 -15.24
CA ILE A 271 18.37 4.79 -14.91
C ILE A 271 19.40 5.74 -14.31
N LEU A 272 19.46 6.97 -14.79
CA LEU A 272 20.20 8.01 -14.10
C LEU A 272 19.56 8.30 -12.74
N VAL A 273 20.38 8.57 -11.73
CA VAL A 273 19.87 8.90 -10.39
C VAL A 273 19.54 10.38 -10.31
N TYR A 274 18.32 10.70 -9.88
CA TYR A 274 17.82 12.06 -9.71
C TYR A 274 17.76 12.41 -8.22
N VAL A 275 18.54 13.39 -7.78
CA VAL A 275 18.26 14.02 -6.48
C VAL A 275 17.16 15.07 -6.64
N HIS A 276 17.26 15.89 -7.69
CA HIS A 276 16.37 17.00 -8.02
C HIS A 276 15.83 16.79 -9.45
N ASP A 277 15.40 17.85 -10.14
CA ASP A 277 14.99 17.78 -11.57
C ASP A 277 16.12 17.38 -12.52
N THR A 278 17.36 17.59 -12.10
CA THR A 278 18.55 17.28 -12.89
C THR A 278 19.17 15.96 -12.41
N PRO A 279 19.47 15.02 -13.33
CA PRO A 279 20.14 13.78 -12.97
C PRO A 279 21.58 14.03 -12.55
N THR A 280 22.09 13.14 -11.71
CA THR A 280 23.52 12.99 -11.45
C THR A 280 24.20 12.21 -12.59
N GLU A 281 25.53 12.10 -12.56
CA GLU A 281 26.28 11.21 -13.46
C GLU A 281 26.14 9.72 -13.08
N GLU A 282 25.59 9.43 -11.91
CA GLU A 282 25.38 8.07 -11.44
C GLU A 282 24.19 7.42 -12.12
N SER A 283 24.29 6.10 -12.33
CA SER A 283 23.18 5.28 -12.83
C SER A 283 23.02 4.01 -12.01
N VAL A 284 21.79 3.50 -11.97
CA VAL A 284 21.42 2.26 -11.30
C VAL A 284 20.73 1.32 -12.28
N VAL A 285 20.90 0.02 -12.08
CA VAL A 285 20.05 -1.00 -12.71
C VAL A 285 18.77 -1.06 -11.88
N PRO A 286 17.56 -0.96 -12.47
CA PRO A 286 16.33 -1.08 -11.72
C PRO A 286 16.18 -2.49 -11.14
N THR A 287 15.45 -2.57 -10.04
CA THR A 287 14.96 -3.82 -9.47
C THR A 287 13.66 -4.20 -10.16
N TYR A 288 13.56 -5.46 -10.59
CA TYR A 288 12.42 -5.97 -11.34
C TYR A 288 11.40 -6.65 -10.43
N PRO A 289 10.10 -6.65 -10.81
CA PRO A 289 9.09 -7.39 -10.09
C PRO A 289 9.34 -8.90 -10.16
N VAL A 290 9.07 -9.58 -9.06
CA VAL A 290 9.16 -11.05 -8.98
C VAL A 290 7.96 -11.74 -9.63
N ALA A 291 6.85 -11.02 -9.81
CA ALA A 291 5.69 -11.46 -10.57
C ALA A 291 4.91 -10.23 -11.08
N GLN A 292 4.28 -10.35 -12.24
CA GLN A 292 3.43 -9.30 -12.81
C GLN A 292 2.32 -9.89 -13.69
N TYR A 293 1.22 -9.16 -13.84
CA TYR A 293 0.13 -9.51 -14.75
C TYR A 293 -0.40 -8.29 -15.50
N GLY A 294 -0.96 -8.53 -16.68
CA GLY A 294 -1.34 -7.49 -17.61
C GLY A 294 -2.77 -6.98 -17.44
N HIS A 295 -3.01 -5.75 -17.90
CA HIS A 295 -4.36 -5.16 -18.08
C HIS A 295 -5.05 -5.75 -19.31
N VAL A 296 -5.37 -7.05 -19.25
CA VAL A 296 -5.90 -7.85 -20.37
C VAL A 296 -7.05 -8.75 -19.92
N PRO A 297 -7.86 -9.32 -20.83
CA PRO A 297 -8.80 -10.38 -20.48
C PRO A 297 -8.09 -11.54 -19.76
N GLY A 298 -8.58 -11.90 -18.57
CA GLY A 298 -7.95 -12.90 -17.70
C GLY A 298 -6.94 -12.33 -16.69
N GLY A 299 -6.51 -11.08 -16.86
CA GLY A 299 -5.74 -10.30 -15.89
C GLY A 299 -6.63 -9.37 -15.06
N GLY A 300 -6.14 -8.17 -14.79
CA GLY A 300 -6.81 -7.13 -14.00
C GLY A 300 -6.06 -5.80 -14.13
N ASP A 301 -6.58 -4.74 -13.50
CA ASP A 301 -6.06 -3.37 -13.63
C ASP A 301 -5.95 -2.62 -12.30
N ALA A 302 -6.00 -3.33 -11.17
CA ALA A 302 -5.63 -2.77 -9.87
C ALA A 302 -5.30 -3.89 -8.86
N ILE A 303 -4.03 -4.19 -8.66
CA ILE A 303 -3.60 -5.19 -7.69
C ILE A 303 -4.01 -4.83 -6.26
N GLY A 304 -4.56 -5.83 -5.59
CA GLY A 304 -4.96 -5.78 -4.19
C GLY A 304 -3.82 -6.11 -3.25
N THR A 305 -4.18 -6.49 -2.02
CA THR A 305 -3.22 -6.96 -1.02
C THR A 305 -2.79 -8.39 -1.32
N GLY A 306 -1.61 -8.79 -0.84
CA GLY A 306 -1.13 -10.16 -0.89
C GLY A 306 -0.48 -10.59 0.42
N TYR A 307 -0.54 -11.88 0.77
CA TYR A 307 0.11 -12.46 1.95
C TYR A 307 0.66 -13.85 1.67
N VAL A 308 1.81 -14.16 2.27
CA VAL A 308 2.24 -15.56 2.41
C VAL A 308 1.32 -16.22 3.43
N TYR A 309 0.56 -17.23 3.00
CA TYR A 309 -0.34 -17.95 3.89
C TYR A 309 0.44 -18.82 4.88
N ARG A 310 0.08 -18.70 6.17
CA ARG A 310 0.73 -19.39 7.29
C ARG A 310 -0.26 -20.09 8.23
N GLY A 311 -1.57 -19.92 8.00
CA GLY A 311 -2.62 -20.56 8.77
C GLY A 311 -2.57 -22.08 8.66
N LYS A 312 -3.07 -22.78 9.67
CA LYS A 312 -3.01 -24.25 9.71
C LYS A 312 -4.25 -24.89 9.08
N ALA A 313 -5.35 -24.13 8.91
CA ALA A 313 -6.61 -24.67 8.43
C ALA A 313 -6.57 -25.11 6.96
N ILE A 314 -5.68 -24.52 6.14
CA ILE A 314 -5.62 -24.76 4.70
C ILE A 314 -4.20 -25.21 4.28
N PRO A 315 -3.81 -26.47 4.53
CA PRO A 315 -2.47 -26.96 4.18
C PRO A 315 -2.07 -26.76 2.71
N ALA A 316 -3.02 -26.79 1.78
CA ALA A 316 -2.78 -26.59 0.36
C ALA A 316 -2.26 -25.18 0.00
N LEU A 317 -2.47 -24.18 0.88
CA LEU A 317 -1.98 -22.81 0.69
C LEU A 317 -0.65 -22.53 1.38
N GLN A 318 -0.10 -23.47 2.15
CA GLN A 318 1.14 -23.26 2.88
C GLN A 318 2.31 -22.89 1.96
N GLY A 319 2.99 -21.78 2.28
CA GLY A 319 4.11 -21.27 1.49
C GLY A 319 3.70 -20.57 0.18
N LYS A 320 2.40 -20.34 -0.05
CA LYS A 320 1.90 -19.60 -1.20
C LYS A 320 1.67 -18.14 -0.84
N TYR A 321 2.12 -17.23 -1.69
CA TYR A 321 1.73 -15.83 -1.64
C TYR A 321 0.42 -15.68 -2.39
N VAL A 322 -0.69 -15.59 -1.65
CA VAL A 322 -2.03 -15.38 -2.19
C VAL A 322 -2.25 -13.88 -2.36
N PHE A 323 -2.83 -13.45 -3.46
CA PHE A 323 -3.10 -12.04 -3.75
C PHE A 323 -4.34 -11.89 -4.65
N THR A 324 -4.83 -10.66 -4.78
CA THR A 324 -6.06 -10.37 -5.53
C THR A 324 -5.88 -9.24 -6.54
N ASP A 325 -6.83 -9.14 -7.46
CA ASP A 325 -7.12 -7.92 -8.20
C ASP A 325 -8.41 -7.28 -7.68
N ILE A 326 -8.35 -5.97 -7.48
CA ILE A 326 -9.42 -5.19 -6.85
C ILE A 326 -10.64 -5.12 -7.77
N THR A 327 -10.46 -4.86 -9.06
CA THR A 327 -11.58 -4.54 -9.96
C THR A 327 -12.31 -5.80 -10.40
N THR A 328 -11.56 -6.80 -10.87
CA THR A 328 -12.10 -8.06 -11.40
C THR A 328 -12.52 -9.03 -10.31
N GLY A 329 -11.94 -8.92 -9.11
CA GLY A 329 -12.16 -9.84 -8.01
C GLY A 329 -11.47 -11.19 -8.17
N ARG A 330 -10.49 -11.30 -9.08
CA ARG A 330 -9.67 -12.49 -9.24
C ARG A 330 -8.79 -12.69 -8.02
N ILE A 331 -8.54 -13.97 -7.70
CA ILE A 331 -7.63 -14.38 -6.65
C ILE A 331 -6.60 -15.30 -7.30
N TRP A 332 -5.33 -15.07 -7.01
CA TRP A 332 -4.24 -15.89 -7.48
C TRP A 332 -3.32 -16.27 -6.34
N TYR A 333 -2.41 -17.18 -6.63
CA TYR A 333 -1.21 -17.35 -5.84
C TYR A 333 0.03 -17.44 -6.71
N THR A 334 1.17 -17.23 -6.08
CA THR A 334 2.47 -17.69 -6.56
C THR A 334 3.16 -18.43 -5.41
N ASP A 335 3.99 -19.42 -5.71
CA ASP A 335 4.78 -20.10 -4.68
C ASP A 335 5.86 -19.14 -4.17
N TYR A 336 5.92 -18.91 -2.86
CA TYR A 336 6.81 -17.89 -2.28
C TYR A 336 8.29 -18.20 -2.56
N LYS A 337 8.65 -19.48 -2.67
CA LYS A 337 10.00 -19.89 -3.06
C LYS A 337 10.36 -19.47 -4.48
N ASP A 338 9.40 -19.50 -5.40
CA ASP A 338 9.62 -19.08 -6.77
C ASP A 338 9.74 -17.56 -6.86
N MET A 339 9.00 -16.81 -6.02
CA MET A 339 9.23 -15.37 -5.86
C MET A 339 10.65 -15.07 -5.41
N LEU A 340 11.18 -15.81 -4.43
CA LEU A 340 12.55 -15.62 -3.96
C LEU A 340 13.58 -15.98 -5.05
N ALA A 341 13.30 -17.00 -5.87
CA ALA A 341 14.15 -17.37 -6.99
C ALA A 341 14.11 -16.34 -8.13
N ALA A 342 12.98 -15.67 -8.33
CA ALA A 342 12.81 -14.62 -9.34
C ALA A 342 13.39 -13.26 -8.93
N ASP A 343 13.77 -13.09 -7.67
CA ASP A 343 14.46 -11.90 -7.15
C ASP A 343 15.98 -11.93 -7.48
N ASP A 344 16.30 -12.25 -8.73
CA ASP A 344 17.66 -12.48 -9.25
C ASP A 344 18.23 -11.29 -10.05
N GLY A 345 17.43 -10.24 -10.23
CA GLY A 345 17.78 -9.05 -11.01
C GLY A 345 17.64 -9.22 -12.53
N ASN A 346 17.05 -10.31 -13.02
CA ASN A 346 16.78 -10.54 -14.44
C ASN A 346 15.30 -10.25 -14.77
N PRO A 347 15.00 -9.31 -15.69
CA PRO A 347 13.61 -8.95 -16.04
C PRO A 347 12.84 -10.06 -16.78
N LYS A 348 13.49 -11.19 -17.07
CA LYS A 348 12.87 -12.35 -17.71
C LYS A 348 12.54 -13.47 -16.73
N THR A 349 13.05 -13.40 -15.51
CA THR A 349 12.76 -14.38 -14.46
C THR A 349 11.54 -13.87 -13.68
N MET A 350 10.45 -14.62 -13.69
CA MET A 350 9.24 -14.30 -12.93
C MET A 350 8.69 -15.59 -12.31
N ALA A 351 8.21 -15.46 -11.07
CA ALA A 351 7.46 -16.50 -10.41
C ALA A 351 6.13 -16.72 -11.13
N GLN A 352 5.74 -17.98 -11.28
CA GLN A 352 4.50 -18.32 -11.97
C GLN A 352 3.29 -17.87 -11.13
N ILE A 353 2.32 -17.26 -11.81
CA ILE A 353 1.02 -16.90 -11.24
C ILE A 353 0.02 -18.00 -11.57
N HIS A 354 -0.68 -18.48 -10.55
CA HIS A 354 -1.70 -19.52 -10.63
C HIS A 354 -3.05 -18.96 -10.16
N GLU A 355 -4.09 -19.18 -10.95
CA GLU A 355 -5.44 -18.74 -10.62
C GLU A 355 -6.10 -19.65 -9.57
N LEU A 356 -6.75 -19.03 -8.58
CA LEU A 356 -7.61 -19.70 -7.62
C LEU A 356 -9.06 -19.50 -7.99
N LYS A 357 -9.78 -20.61 -8.18
CA LYS A 357 -11.24 -20.58 -8.29
C LYS A 357 -11.88 -20.61 -6.92
N ILE A 358 -13.03 -19.94 -6.80
CA ILE A 358 -13.74 -19.80 -5.53
C ILE A 358 -14.92 -20.77 -5.50
N SER A 359 -14.96 -21.66 -4.50
CA SER A 359 -16.15 -22.46 -4.20
C SER A 359 -17.02 -21.70 -3.21
N TRP A 360 -18.24 -21.34 -3.60
CA TRP A 360 -19.15 -20.59 -2.74
C TRP A 360 -20.58 -21.12 -2.85
N ASP A 361 -21.22 -21.25 -1.70
CA ASP A 361 -22.62 -21.61 -1.56
C ASP A 361 -23.41 -20.35 -1.21
N ASN A 362 -24.43 -20.02 -2.02
CA ASN A 362 -25.16 -18.77 -1.89
C ASN A 362 -26.22 -18.92 -0.79
N PRO A 363 -26.10 -18.24 0.36
CA PRO A 363 -27.06 -18.41 1.45
C PRO A 363 -28.45 -17.83 1.13
N ASN A 364 -28.63 -17.18 -0.03
CA ASN A 364 -29.85 -16.46 -0.41
C ASN A 364 -30.54 -17.03 -1.67
N ASP A 365 -30.10 -18.15 -2.24
CA ASP A 365 -30.82 -18.76 -3.35
C ASP A 365 -31.98 -19.65 -2.88
N SER A 366 -33.03 -19.73 -3.70
CA SER A 366 -34.22 -20.51 -3.41
C SER A 366 -34.82 -21.05 -4.71
N PRO A 367 -34.88 -22.38 -4.92
CA PRO A 367 -34.35 -23.41 -4.01
C PRO A 367 -32.82 -23.34 -3.87
N ASP A 368 -32.31 -23.83 -2.74
CA ASP A 368 -30.87 -23.97 -2.49
C ASP A 368 -30.22 -24.80 -3.62
N ALA A 369 -29.28 -24.18 -4.33
CA ALA A 369 -28.58 -24.81 -5.46
C ALA A 369 -27.20 -25.38 -5.07
N GLY A 370 -26.80 -25.24 -3.80
CA GLY A 370 -25.52 -25.66 -3.26
C GLY A 370 -24.32 -24.91 -3.83
N ALA A 371 -23.13 -25.32 -3.39
CA ALA A 371 -21.87 -24.69 -3.76
C ALA A 371 -21.57 -24.75 -5.27
N ARG A 372 -21.18 -23.60 -5.83
CA ARG A 372 -20.71 -23.45 -7.21
C ARG A 372 -19.27 -22.95 -7.25
N ILE A 373 -18.61 -23.17 -8.39
CA ILE A 373 -17.25 -22.69 -8.64
C ILE A 373 -17.31 -21.41 -9.48
N TYR A 374 -16.58 -20.39 -9.04
CA TYR A 374 -16.48 -19.08 -9.68
C TYR A 374 -15.03 -18.77 -10.02
N ASP A 375 -14.80 -18.15 -11.17
CA ASP A 375 -13.46 -17.69 -11.57
C ASP A 375 -13.05 -16.40 -10.85
N THR A 376 -14.03 -15.61 -10.39
CA THR A 376 -13.77 -14.35 -9.67
C THR A 376 -14.79 -14.15 -8.54
N MET A 377 -14.48 -13.23 -7.61
CA MET A 377 -15.41 -12.79 -6.58
C MET A 377 -16.58 -11.98 -7.13
N PHE A 378 -16.53 -11.50 -8.37
CA PHE A 378 -17.50 -10.54 -8.92
C PHE A 378 -18.96 -11.05 -8.83
N PRO A 379 -19.31 -12.28 -9.26
CA PRO A 379 -20.67 -12.79 -9.15
C PRO A 379 -21.13 -12.97 -7.69
N ILE A 380 -20.20 -13.34 -6.81
CA ILE A 380 -20.44 -13.53 -5.38
C ILE A 380 -20.76 -12.18 -4.71
N VAL A 381 -19.98 -11.15 -5.06
CA VAL A 381 -20.15 -9.78 -4.56
C VAL A 381 -21.45 -9.18 -5.09
N GLN A 382 -21.78 -9.39 -6.37
CA GLN A 382 -23.03 -8.91 -6.96
C GLN A 382 -24.25 -9.54 -6.28
N ALA A 383 -24.24 -10.86 -6.07
CA ALA A 383 -25.32 -11.54 -5.35
C ALA A 383 -25.49 -10.99 -3.92
N ALA A 384 -24.39 -10.80 -3.20
CA ALA A 384 -24.42 -10.24 -1.85
C ALA A 384 -24.87 -8.76 -1.82
N TYR A 385 -24.44 -7.95 -2.79
CA TYR A 385 -24.83 -6.55 -2.93
C TYR A 385 -26.35 -6.41 -3.09
N HIS A 386 -26.95 -7.17 -4.02
CA HIS A 386 -28.40 -7.14 -4.24
C HIS A 386 -29.19 -7.71 -3.07
N ALA A 387 -28.73 -8.81 -2.45
CA ALA A 387 -29.35 -9.36 -1.26
C ALA A 387 -29.35 -8.37 -0.07
N ARG A 388 -28.38 -7.47 -0.02
CA ARG A 388 -28.25 -6.40 0.99
C ARG A 388 -28.96 -5.10 0.60
N GLY A 389 -29.79 -5.12 -0.45
CA GLY A 389 -30.63 -3.99 -0.86
C GLY A 389 -29.98 -3.04 -1.87
N GLY A 390 -28.84 -3.41 -2.45
CA GLY A 390 -28.28 -2.74 -3.62
C GLY A 390 -29.29 -2.70 -4.77
N LYS A 391 -29.48 -1.53 -5.39
CA LYS A 391 -30.53 -1.30 -6.39
C LYS A 391 -30.01 -1.19 -7.82
N ASP A 392 -28.74 -0.84 -7.96
CA ASP A 392 -28.11 -0.70 -9.27
C ASP A 392 -27.94 -2.07 -9.93
N PRO A 393 -28.07 -2.17 -11.26
CA PRO A 393 -27.88 -3.43 -11.97
C PRO A 393 -26.44 -3.96 -11.84
N ASP A 394 -25.48 -3.04 -11.87
CA ASP A 394 -24.05 -3.31 -11.74
C ASP A 394 -23.54 -2.98 -10.32
N LEU A 395 -22.38 -3.53 -9.96
CA LEU A 395 -21.66 -3.10 -8.77
C LEU A 395 -21.23 -1.62 -8.91
N PRO A 396 -21.06 -0.87 -7.81
CA PRO A 396 -20.51 0.48 -7.87
C PRO A 396 -19.10 0.52 -8.49
N GLY A 397 -18.82 1.59 -9.24
CA GLY A 397 -17.51 1.84 -9.84
C GLY A 397 -17.38 1.35 -11.29
N ARG A 398 -16.19 1.59 -11.87
CA ARG A 398 -15.83 1.17 -13.22
C ARG A 398 -14.32 0.92 -13.27
N ALA A 399 -13.91 -0.02 -14.12
CA ALA A 399 -12.52 -0.20 -14.50
C ALA A 399 -12.42 -0.56 -15.99
N ASP A 400 -11.20 -0.58 -16.52
CA ASP A 400 -10.96 -0.86 -17.94
C ASP A 400 -11.11 -2.35 -18.23
N VAL A 401 -10.65 -3.21 -17.31
CA VAL A 401 -10.72 -4.68 -17.46
C VAL A 401 -12.06 -5.25 -16.98
N SER A 402 -12.57 -4.80 -15.82
CA SER A 402 -13.86 -5.30 -15.30
C SER A 402 -15.08 -4.67 -15.97
N GLY A 403 -14.90 -3.54 -16.67
CA GLY A 403 -16.00 -2.79 -17.26
C GLY A 403 -16.85 -2.07 -16.21
N MET A 404 -18.17 -2.13 -16.36
CA MET A 404 -19.11 -1.56 -15.39
C MET A 404 -19.12 -2.40 -14.12
N GLY A 405 -18.88 -1.74 -13.00
CA GLY A 405 -18.77 -2.34 -11.69
C GLY A 405 -17.41 -2.93 -11.34
N ARG A 406 -17.17 -3.01 -10.03
CA ARG A 406 -15.93 -3.52 -9.44
C ARG A 406 -16.27 -4.43 -8.26
N ALA A 407 -15.59 -5.56 -8.16
CA ALA A 407 -15.70 -6.44 -6.99
C ALA A 407 -15.08 -5.81 -5.74
N ASP A 408 -14.13 -4.89 -5.92
CA ASP A 408 -13.29 -4.28 -4.88
C ASP A 408 -12.73 -5.31 -3.89
N THR A 409 -12.20 -6.40 -4.44
CA THR A 409 -11.72 -7.56 -3.67
C THR A 409 -10.30 -7.35 -3.17
N ARG A 410 -10.11 -7.68 -1.90
CA ARG A 410 -8.81 -7.62 -1.22
C ARG A 410 -8.76 -8.76 -0.18
N ILE A 411 -7.57 -9.06 0.33
CA ILE A 411 -7.36 -10.13 1.32
C ILE A 411 -6.60 -9.65 2.54
N ALA A 412 -6.82 -10.30 3.68
CA ALA A 412 -6.18 -10.04 4.98
C ALA A 412 -5.90 -11.36 5.66
N VAL A 413 -5.02 -11.33 6.67
CA VAL A 413 -4.76 -12.46 7.54
C VAL A 413 -4.97 -12.09 8.99
N ASP A 414 -5.45 -13.03 9.80
CA ASP A 414 -5.51 -12.87 11.25
C ASP A 414 -4.16 -13.21 11.94
N ALA A 415 -4.14 -13.16 13.27
CA ALA A 415 -2.95 -13.49 14.05
C ALA A 415 -2.51 -14.97 13.93
N ALA A 416 -3.43 -15.88 13.58
CA ALA A 416 -3.13 -17.28 13.30
C ALA A 416 -2.61 -17.49 11.87
N GLY A 417 -2.68 -16.47 11.02
CA GLY A 417 -2.30 -16.52 9.61
C GLY A 417 -3.41 -17.06 8.71
N GLU A 418 -4.64 -17.14 9.21
CA GLU A 418 -5.81 -17.57 8.44
C GLU A 418 -6.30 -16.47 7.52
N LEU A 419 -6.78 -16.86 6.33
CA LEU A 419 -7.06 -15.96 5.23
C LEU A 419 -8.51 -15.46 5.25
N TYR A 420 -8.68 -14.16 5.02
CA TYR A 420 -9.97 -13.50 4.88
C TYR A 420 -10.01 -12.74 3.55
N VAL A 421 -11.17 -12.77 2.89
CA VAL A 421 -11.47 -11.97 1.70
C VAL A 421 -12.45 -10.88 2.09
N TYR A 422 -12.13 -9.63 1.75
CA TYR A 422 -12.99 -8.48 1.95
C TYR A 422 -13.32 -7.81 0.63
N THR A 423 -14.57 -7.37 0.53
CA THR A 423 -15.12 -6.77 -0.68
C THR A 423 -15.86 -5.50 -0.29
N LYS A 424 -15.45 -4.37 -0.89
CA LYS A 424 -15.96 -3.06 -0.49
C LYS A 424 -17.41 -2.85 -0.93
N THR A 425 -17.77 -3.31 -2.13
CA THR A 425 -19.03 -2.98 -2.79
C THR A 425 -20.25 -3.62 -2.14
N ASP A 426 -20.10 -4.76 -1.47
CA ASP A 426 -21.15 -5.40 -0.65
C ASP A 426 -20.93 -5.24 0.87
N GLY A 427 -19.77 -4.74 1.29
CA GLY A 427 -19.40 -4.54 2.70
C GLY A 427 -19.18 -5.85 3.47
N MET A 428 -18.76 -6.91 2.81
CA MET A 428 -18.61 -8.24 3.41
C MET A 428 -17.15 -8.60 3.73
N ILE A 429 -16.98 -9.35 4.82
CA ILE A 429 -15.74 -10.06 5.17
C ILE A 429 -16.07 -11.55 5.19
N ARG A 430 -15.24 -12.36 4.52
CA ARG A 430 -15.42 -13.81 4.37
C ARG A 430 -14.16 -14.52 4.82
N GLN A 431 -14.30 -15.49 5.72
CA GLN A 431 -13.20 -16.39 6.06
C GLN A 431 -13.04 -17.44 4.96
N VAL A 432 -11.81 -17.69 4.52
CA VAL A 432 -11.50 -18.83 3.67
C VAL A 432 -11.33 -20.05 4.57
N VAL A 433 -12.10 -21.10 4.31
CA VAL A 433 -12.19 -22.28 5.19
C VAL A 433 -11.53 -23.53 4.63
N GLY A 434 -11.07 -23.49 3.38
CA GLY A 434 -10.46 -24.63 2.71
C GLY A 434 -9.98 -24.31 1.31
N ALA A 435 -9.09 -25.16 0.79
CA ALA A 435 -8.63 -25.20 -0.60
C ALA A 435 -8.26 -26.64 -0.93
N ARG A 436 -8.38 -27.03 -2.20
CA ARG A 436 -8.08 -28.38 -2.69
C ARG A 436 -7.39 -28.33 -4.03
#